data_AF-A0A3N9MMN0-F1
#
_entry.id   AF-A0A3N9MMN0-F1
#
_cell.length_a   1.000
_cell.length_b   1.000
_cell.length_c   1.000
_cell.angle_alpha   90.00
_cell.angle_beta   90.00
_cell.angle_gamma   90.00
#
_symmetry.space_group_name_H-M   'P 1'
#
loop_
_entity.id
_entity.type
_entity.pdbx_description
1 polymer ?
#
loop_
_entity_poly.entity_id
_entity_poly.type
_entity_poly.pdbx_seq_one_letter_code
_entity_poly.pdbx_strand_id
1 'polypeptide(L)'
;MLKPKKKLLKKEVKEDKFVKTAMQAKNILEENYSTVMFVVIGIFAIIAIISFLTYINKENAEKANALLGQAQLEFQNFNYMKARQFVDRLIEEYDGKDAAAQGRLLLANLDFQESKYEEAKENYKKFIDSYGGSNNILASGYAGYAACLEHEGLYEEAAENFETAWQKAPEFIEAPGYLYLAGLNYNKAGDQQYAQELFNRIIQDYSDSDKAEDAKIQLILLANKSE
;
A
#
# COMPACT_ATOMS: atom_id res chain seq x y z
N MET A 1 -58.41 -56.24 -11.64
CA MET A 1 -58.73 -54.81 -11.37
C MET A 1 -59.22 -54.74 -9.93
N LEU A 2 -58.68 -54.00 -8.96
CA LEU A 2 -57.88 -52.78 -8.92
C LEU A 2 -56.83 -52.89 -7.79
N LYS A 3 -55.62 -52.37 -7.99
CA LYS A 3 -54.64 -52.16 -6.90
C LYS A 3 -55.13 -50.99 -6.00
N PRO A 4 -55.14 -51.10 -4.67
CA PRO A 4 -55.23 -49.93 -3.83
C PRO A 4 -53.85 -49.24 -3.76
N LYS A 5 -53.84 -47.96 -4.12
CA LYS A 5 -52.70 -47.05 -4.12
C LYS A 5 -52.05 -46.94 -2.74
N LYS A 6 -50.72 -46.81 -2.73
CA LYS A 6 -49.92 -46.24 -1.63
C LYS A 6 -50.64 -45.01 -1.06
N LYS A 7 -51.07 -45.06 0.20
CA LYS A 7 -51.17 -43.85 1.01
C LYS A 7 -49.82 -43.67 1.69
N LEU A 8 -49.03 -42.75 1.14
CA LEU A 8 -47.87 -42.16 1.79
C LEU A 8 -48.36 -41.63 3.15
N LEU A 9 -48.04 -42.33 4.23
CA LEU A 9 -48.19 -41.79 5.57
C LEU A 9 -47.17 -40.66 5.67
N LYS A 10 -47.73 -39.46 5.52
CA LYS A 10 -47.05 -38.17 5.57
C LYS A 10 -46.11 -38.13 6.78
N LYS A 11 -44.84 -37.85 6.48
CA LYS A 11 -43.96 -37.03 7.32
C LYS A 11 -43.70 -37.65 8.70
N GLU A 12 -42.98 -38.78 8.73
CA GLU A 12 -42.18 -39.17 9.90
C GLU A 12 -41.08 -38.12 10.10
N VAL A 13 -41.47 -37.03 10.74
CA VAL A 13 -40.79 -36.43 11.88
C VAL A 13 -39.26 -36.52 11.80
N LYS A 14 -38.67 -35.73 10.90
CA LYS A 14 -37.30 -35.18 11.08
C LYS A 14 -37.22 -34.23 12.29
N GLU A 15 -38.08 -34.41 13.30
CA GLU A 15 -38.19 -33.55 14.46
C GLU A 15 -37.38 -34.09 15.63
N ASP A 16 -36.97 -35.37 15.67
CA ASP A 16 -36.35 -35.92 16.89
C ASP A 16 -34.99 -35.26 17.22
N LYS A 17 -34.14 -35.03 16.20
CA LYS A 17 -32.88 -34.29 16.39
C LYS A 17 -33.11 -32.81 16.68
N PHE A 18 -34.07 -32.18 16.00
CA PHE A 18 -34.37 -30.76 16.17
C PHE A 18 -34.99 -30.47 17.54
N VAL A 19 -35.99 -31.26 17.94
CA VAL A 19 -36.68 -31.19 19.23
C VAL A 19 -35.70 -31.50 20.36
N LYS A 20 -34.82 -32.50 20.20
CA LYS A 20 -33.75 -32.77 21.18
C LYS A 20 -32.79 -31.59 21.32
N THR A 21 -32.32 -31.00 20.22
CA THR A 21 -31.45 -29.82 20.27
C THR A 21 -32.18 -28.61 20.89
N ALA A 22 -33.47 -28.42 20.58
CA ALA A 22 -34.29 -27.36 21.16
C ALA A 22 -34.53 -27.57 22.66
N MET A 23 -34.80 -28.79 23.11
CA MET A 23 -34.93 -29.11 24.54
C MET A 23 -33.60 -28.93 25.29
N GLN A 24 -32.48 -29.33 24.69
CA GLN A 24 -31.15 -29.11 25.27
C GLN A 24 -30.82 -27.61 25.37
N ALA A 25 -31.10 -26.84 24.33
CA ALA A 25 -30.92 -25.39 24.35
C ALA A 25 -31.82 -24.72 25.41
N LYS A 26 -33.08 -25.16 25.53
CA LYS A 26 -34.01 -24.69 26.55
C LYS A 26 -33.50 -24.99 27.96
N ASN A 27 -33.06 -26.23 28.23
CA ASN A 27 -32.55 -26.62 29.55
C ASN A 27 -31.30 -25.82 29.93
N ILE A 28 -30.35 -25.61 29.00
CA ILE A 28 -29.17 -24.76 29.23
C ILE A 28 -29.59 -23.32 29.55
N LEU A 29 -30.59 -22.80 28.84
CA LEU A 29 -31.12 -21.46 29.05
C LEU A 29 -31.83 -21.32 30.40
N GLU A 30 -32.58 -22.33 30.84
CA GLU A 30 -33.31 -22.32 32.13
C GLU A 30 -32.37 -22.55 33.32
N GLU A 31 -31.43 -23.50 33.22
CA GLU A 31 -30.46 -23.80 34.29
C GLU A 31 -29.40 -22.71 34.46
N ASN A 32 -28.95 -22.09 33.36
CA ASN A 32 -27.84 -21.13 33.36
C ASN A 32 -28.22 -19.76 32.77
N TYR A 33 -29.48 -19.35 32.93
CA TYR A 33 -30.03 -18.12 32.33
C TYR A 33 -29.15 -16.88 32.56
N SER A 34 -28.69 -16.67 33.80
CA SER A 34 -27.84 -15.53 34.16
C SER A 34 -26.52 -15.53 33.39
N THR A 35 -25.83 -16.68 33.33
CA THR A 35 -24.58 -16.84 32.59
C THR A 35 -24.77 -16.62 31.10
N VAL A 36 -25.83 -17.20 30.51
CA VAL A 36 -26.15 -17.00 29.08
C VAL A 36 -26.44 -15.53 28.78
N MET A 37 -27.19 -14.86 29.65
CA MET A 37 -27.48 -13.42 29.51
C MET A 37 -26.22 -12.57 29.59
N PHE A 38 -25.30 -12.84 30.52
CA PHE A 38 -24.01 -12.14 30.60
C PHE A 38 -23.16 -12.34 29.35
N VAL A 39 -23.12 -13.56 28.80
CA VAL A 39 -22.41 -13.84 27.54
C VAL A 39 -23.03 -13.05 26.38
N VAL A 40 -24.35 -13.05 26.25
CA VAL A 40 -25.06 -12.31 25.20
C VAL A 40 -24.83 -10.80 25.32
N ILE A 41 -24.96 -10.23 26.52
CA ILE A 41 -24.66 -8.81 26.78
C ILE A 41 -23.20 -8.51 26.44
N GLY A 42 -22.26 -9.38 26.83
CA GLY A 42 -20.85 -9.25 26.51
C GLY A 42 -20.60 -9.21 25.00
N ILE A 43 -21.25 -10.08 24.22
CA ILE A 43 -21.19 -10.07 22.76
C ILE A 43 -21.74 -8.76 22.20
N PHE A 44 -22.90 -8.30 22.65
CA PHE A 44 -23.47 -7.01 22.20
C PHE A 44 -22.58 -5.82 22.55
N ALA A 45 -21.96 -5.82 23.74
CA ALA A 45 -21.02 -4.79 24.16
C ALA A 45 -19.78 -4.79 23.24
N ILE A 46 -19.22 -5.95 22.92
CA ILE A 46 -18.08 -6.07 21.99
C ILE A 46 -18.47 -5.54 20.60
N ILE A 47 -19.64 -5.93 20.06
CA ILE A 47 -20.11 -5.44 18.75
C ILE A 47 -20.31 -3.92 18.77
N ALA A 48 -20.88 -3.37 19.85
CA ALA A 48 -21.06 -1.93 20.00
C ALA A 48 -19.72 -1.20 20.06
N ILE A 49 -18.73 -1.74 20.78
CA ILE A 49 -17.36 -1.20 20.84
C ILE A 49 -16.71 -1.24 19.46
N ILE A 50 -16.76 -2.37 18.74
CA ILE A 50 -16.18 -2.49 17.39
C ILE A 50 -16.87 -1.51 16.43
N SER A 51 -18.21 -1.40 16.49
CA SER A 51 -18.98 -0.47 15.67
C SER A 51 -18.62 0.99 15.98
N PHE A 52 -18.39 1.31 17.25
CA PHE A 52 -17.97 2.64 17.67
C PHE A 52 -16.53 2.96 17.23
N LEU A 53 -15.60 2.02 17.38
CA LEU A 53 -14.21 2.17 16.93
C LEU A 53 -14.13 2.34 15.41
N THR A 54 -14.91 1.58 14.65
CA THR A 54 -14.96 1.71 13.18
C THR A 54 -15.58 3.03 12.74
N TYR A 55 -16.60 3.54 13.45
CA TYR A 55 -17.16 4.86 13.22
C TYR A 55 -16.12 5.98 13.40
N ILE A 56 -15.39 5.99 14.52
CA ILE A 56 -14.33 6.97 14.78
C ILE A 56 -13.22 6.85 13.72
N ASN A 57 -12.81 5.61 13.39
CA ASN A 57 -11.78 5.38 12.39
C ASN A 57 -12.17 5.96 11.02
N LYS A 58 -13.43 5.79 10.61
CA LYS A 58 -13.95 6.34 9.35
C LYS A 58 -13.98 7.86 9.38
N GLU A 59 -14.48 8.47 10.46
CA GLU A 59 -14.53 9.93 10.59
C GLU A 59 -13.12 10.54 10.52
N ASN A 60 -12.16 9.93 11.22
CA ASN A 60 -10.76 10.38 11.19
C ASN A 60 -10.13 10.18 9.80
N ALA A 61 -10.46 9.09 9.10
CA ALA A 61 -9.97 8.88 7.74
C ALA A 61 -10.50 9.95 6.77
N GLU A 62 -11.77 10.35 6.88
CA GLU A 62 -12.35 11.43 6.06
C GLU A 62 -11.64 12.77 6.31
N LYS A 63 -11.40 13.13 7.58
CA LYS A 63 -10.66 14.36 7.92
C LYS A 63 -9.21 14.33 7.44
N ALA A 64 -8.55 13.18 7.57
CA ALA A 64 -7.20 12.98 7.07
C ALA A 64 -7.14 13.13 5.53
N ASN A 65 -8.09 12.53 4.81
CA ASN A 65 -8.19 12.67 3.36
C ASN A 65 -8.48 14.12 2.93
N ALA A 66 -9.29 14.86 3.69
CA ALA A 66 -9.55 16.27 3.42
C ALA A 66 -8.29 17.12 3.54
N LEU A 67 -7.47 16.92 4.59
CA LEU A 67 -6.18 17.60 4.73
C LEU A 67 -5.19 17.22 3.63
N LEU A 68 -5.13 15.93 3.25
CA LEU A 68 -4.30 15.49 2.14
C LEU A 68 -4.72 16.18 0.83
N GLY A 69 -6.03 16.25 0.55
CA GLY A 69 -6.55 16.94 -0.63
C GLY A 69 -6.19 18.44 -0.64
N GLN A 70 -6.25 19.11 0.52
CA GLN A 70 -5.83 20.51 0.65
C GLN A 70 -4.32 20.68 0.40
N ALA A 71 -3.50 19.80 0.98
CA ALA A 71 -2.06 19.80 0.77
C ALA A 71 -1.71 19.62 -0.72
N GLN A 72 -2.33 18.64 -1.38
CA GLN A 72 -2.11 18.37 -2.81
C GLN A 72 -2.54 19.55 -3.69
N LEU A 73 -3.68 20.18 -3.38
CA LEU A 73 -4.15 21.35 -4.11
C LEU A 73 -3.20 22.55 -3.98
N GLU A 74 -2.72 22.84 -2.76
CA GLU A 74 -1.74 23.91 -2.57
C GLU A 74 -0.39 23.59 -3.23
N PHE A 75 0.03 22.32 -3.21
CA PHE A 75 1.22 21.87 -3.92
C PHE A 75 1.10 22.09 -5.43
N GLN A 76 -0.04 21.73 -6.04
CA GLN A 76 -0.32 21.96 -7.46
C GLN A 76 -0.34 23.45 -7.82
N ASN A 77 -0.75 24.30 -6.88
CA ASN A 77 -0.71 25.77 -7.03
C ASN A 77 0.66 26.37 -6.71
N PHE A 78 1.70 25.56 -6.55
CA PHE A 78 3.07 25.97 -6.19
C PHE A 78 3.18 26.68 -4.82
N ASN A 79 2.15 26.59 -3.98
CA ASN A 79 2.12 27.16 -2.64
C ASN A 79 2.73 26.18 -1.62
N TYR A 80 4.00 25.84 -1.81
CA TYR A 80 4.68 24.78 -1.05
C TYR A 80 4.67 24.98 0.47
N MET A 81 4.75 26.23 0.94
CA MET A 81 4.67 26.54 2.37
C MET A 81 3.31 26.14 2.97
N LYS A 82 2.21 26.43 2.27
CA LYS A 82 0.86 26.04 2.72
C LYS A 82 0.65 24.53 2.59
N ALA A 83 1.14 23.93 1.50
CA ALA A 83 1.09 22.49 1.33
C ALA A 83 1.74 21.79 2.53
N ARG A 84 2.95 22.22 2.90
CA ARG A 84 3.67 21.72 4.08
C ARG A 84 2.86 21.88 5.37
N GLN A 85 2.24 23.04 5.62
CA GLN A 85 1.39 23.24 6.81
C GLN A 85 0.23 22.24 6.90
N PHE A 86 -0.43 21.94 5.77
CA PHE A 86 -1.49 20.93 5.74
C PHE A 86 -0.96 19.51 5.96
N VAL A 87 0.21 19.19 5.39
CA VAL A 87 0.88 17.89 5.56
C VAL A 87 1.35 17.68 7.00
N ASP A 88 1.97 18.69 7.62
CA ASP A 88 2.45 18.61 8.99
C ASP A 88 1.29 18.33 9.94
N ARG A 89 0.18 19.07 9.78
CA ARG A 89 -1.05 18.84 10.54
C ARG A 89 -1.63 17.45 10.31
N LEU A 90 -1.63 16.98 9.06
CA LEU A 90 -2.12 15.66 8.70
C LEU A 90 -1.31 14.55 9.40
N ILE A 91 0.01 14.66 9.40
CA ILE A 91 0.90 13.68 10.05
C ILE A 91 0.77 13.75 11.57
N GLU A 92 0.65 14.95 12.15
CA GLU A 92 0.51 15.13 13.60
C GLU A 92 -0.84 14.61 14.13
N GLU A 93 -1.95 14.95 13.47
CA GLU A 93 -3.30 14.65 13.96
C GLU A 93 -3.79 13.25 13.54
N TYR A 94 -3.30 12.70 12.42
CA TYR A 94 -3.84 11.48 11.81
C TYR A 94 -2.75 10.45 11.48
N ASP A 95 -1.70 10.37 12.29
CA ASP A 95 -0.68 9.33 12.14
C ASP A 95 -1.29 7.91 12.09
N GLY A 96 -0.67 7.04 11.30
CA GLY A 96 -1.15 5.68 11.04
C GLY A 96 -2.37 5.58 10.11
N LYS A 97 -2.86 6.69 9.53
CA LYS A 97 -3.81 6.64 8.40
C LYS A 97 -3.07 6.62 7.07
N ASP A 98 -3.65 5.95 6.07
CA ASP A 98 -3.10 5.93 4.70
C ASP A 98 -2.88 7.34 4.14
N ALA A 99 -3.77 8.27 4.47
CA ALA A 99 -3.64 9.67 4.08
C ALA A 99 -2.38 10.32 4.68
N ALA A 100 -2.07 10.06 5.95
CA ALA A 100 -0.86 10.56 6.59
C ALA A 100 0.41 9.95 6.00
N ALA A 101 0.37 8.66 5.63
CA ALA A 101 1.46 8.05 4.87
C ALA A 101 1.65 8.77 3.52
N GLN A 102 0.59 8.98 2.73
CA GLN A 102 0.69 9.77 1.49
C GLN A 102 1.16 11.21 1.74
N GLY A 103 0.79 11.81 2.87
CA GLY A 103 1.31 13.10 3.33
C GLY A 103 2.84 13.06 3.52
N ARG A 104 3.38 11.99 4.11
CA ARG A 104 4.85 11.81 4.23
C ARG A 104 5.55 11.74 2.89
N LEU A 105 4.96 11.08 1.89
CA LEU A 105 5.51 11.08 0.53
C LEU A 105 5.58 12.52 -0.03
N LEU A 106 4.52 13.31 0.15
CA LEU A 106 4.50 14.71 -0.27
C LEU A 106 5.52 15.57 0.49
N LEU A 107 5.66 15.35 1.80
CA LEU A 107 6.66 16.02 2.63
C LEU A 107 8.08 15.71 2.16
N ALA A 108 8.36 14.43 1.90
CA ALA A 108 9.64 13.96 1.41
C ALA A 108 10.00 14.58 0.06
N ASN A 109 9.02 14.69 -0.85
CA ASN A 109 9.22 15.36 -2.14
C ASN A 109 9.57 16.85 -1.95
N LEU A 110 8.90 17.54 -1.02
CA LEU A 110 9.18 18.94 -0.69
C LEU A 110 10.58 19.11 -0.08
N ASP A 111 10.94 18.25 0.86
CA ASP A 111 12.28 18.24 1.48
C ASP A 111 13.37 17.98 0.43
N PHE A 112 13.14 17.04 -0.48
CA PHE A 112 14.04 16.74 -1.58
C PHE A 112 14.24 17.95 -2.50
N GLN A 113 13.16 18.63 -2.88
CA GLN A 113 13.22 19.85 -3.70
C GLN A 113 13.99 20.99 -3.00
N GLU A 114 13.93 21.04 -1.68
CA GLU A 114 14.68 21.97 -0.83
C GLU A 114 16.12 21.52 -0.57
N SER A 115 16.58 20.43 -1.20
CA SER A 115 17.90 19.80 -1.00
C SER A 115 18.15 19.30 0.43
N LYS A 116 17.08 19.08 1.20
CA LYS A 116 17.10 18.48 2.54
C LYS A 116 17.04 16.96 2.42
N TYR A 117 18.10 16.38 1.87
CA TYR A 117 18.12 14.97 1.48
C TYR A 117 17.98 14.01 2.67
N GLU A 118 18.53 14.35 3.84
CA GLU A 118 18.43 13.50 5.03
C GLU A 118 16.99 13.45 5.54
N GLU A 119 16.32 14.61 5.66
CA GLU A 119 14.93 14.71 6.05
C GLU A 119 14.00 14.03 5.02
N ALA A 120 14.28 14.23 3.72
CA ALA A 120 13.56 13.56 2.65
C ALA A 120 13.68 12.04 2.75
N LYS A 121 14.90 11.52 2.93
CA LYS A 121 15.20 10.09 3.09
C LYS A 121 14.44 9.50 4.28
N GLU A 122 14.43 10.17 5.43
CA GLU A 122 13.67 9.73 6.61
C GLU A 122 12.16 9.67 6.33
N ASN A 123 11.62 10.70 5.67
CA ASN A 123 10.19 10.76 5.34
C ASN A 123 9.79 9.72 4.29
N TYR A 124 10.59 9.49 3.25
CA TYR A 124 10.36 8.40 2.29
C TYR A 124 10.39 7.03 2.97
N LYS A 125 11.35 6.80 3.86
CA LYS A 125 11.44 5.52 4.60
C LYS A 125 10.20 5.28 5.46
N LYS A 126 9.78 6.28 6.25
CA LYS A 126 8.54 6.19 7.03
C LYS A 126 7.31 5.96 6.15
N PHE A 127 7.27 6.57 4.97
CA PHE A 127 6.21 6.31 3.99
C PHE A 127 6.22 4.84 3.55
N ILE A 128 7.38 4.30 3.12
CA ILE A 128 7.54 2.91 2.68
C ILE A 128 7.11 1.93 3.79
N ASP A 129 7.49 2.20 5.04
CA ASP A 129 7.21 1.33 6.19
C ASP A 129 5.73 1.33 6.61
N SER A 130 4.99 2.41 6.33
CA SER A 130 3.62 2.59 6.83
C SER A 130 2.53 2.55 5.76
N TYR A 131 2.88 2.71 4.49
CA TYR A 131 1.89 2.81 3.42
C TYR A 131 1.38 1.43 2.95
N GLY A 132 0.10 1.17 3.19
CA GLY A 132 -0.58 -0.06 2.78
C GLY A 132 -1.40 0.03 1.49
N GLY A 133 -1.25 1.11 0.72
CA GLY A 133 -2.09 1.39 -0.46
C GLY A 133 -1.57 0.79 -1.77
N SER A 134 -1.79 1.51 -2.88
CA SER A 134 -1.44 1.03 -4.22
C SER A 134 0.06 0.87 -4.43
N ASN A 135 0.48 -0.18 -5.13
CA ASN A 135 1.90 -0.39 -5.46
C ASN A 135 2.51 0.75 -6.29
N ASN A 136 1.75 1.47 -7.13
CA ASN A 136 2.28 2.58 -7.93
C ASN A 136 2.80 3.73 -7.04
N ILE A 137 1.99 4.13 -6.05
CA ILE A 137 2.40 5.16 -5.08
C ILE A 137 3.55 4.65 -4.19
N LEU A 138 3.53 3.37 -3.81
CA LEU A 138 4.62 2.77 -3.06
C LEU A 138 5.94 2.78 -3.86
N ALA A 139 5.88 2.49 -5.17
CA ALA A 139 7.02 2.56 -6.07
C ALA A 139 7.62 3.98 -6.12
N SER A 140 6.78 5.02 -6.15
CA SER A 140 7.26 6.41 -6.09
C SER A 140 8.03 6.71 -4.80
N GLY A 141 7.63 6.13 -3.67
CA GLY A 141 8.39 6.28 -2.41
C GLY A 141 9.75 5.58 -2.44
N TYR A 142 9.82 4.36 -2.97
CA TYR A 142 11.10 3.66 -3.17
C TYR A 142 12.03 4.45 -4.11
N ALA A 143 11.49 4.99 -5.21
CA ALA A 143 12.27 5.81 -6.13
C ALA A 143 12.76 7.13 -5.48
N GLY A 144 11.94 7.78 -4.67
CA GLY A 144 12.35 8.98 -3.92
C GLY A 144 13.42 8.70 -2.87
N TYR A 145 13.29 7.58 -2.14
CA TYR A 145 14.32 7.10 -1.22
C TYR A 145 15.63 6.80 -1.94
N ALA A 146 15.55 6.08 -3.07
CA ALA A 146 16.70 5.80 -3.93
C ALA A 146 17.39 7.06 -4.44
N ALA A 147 16.63 8.09 -4.83
CA ALA A 147 17.20 9.37 -5.24
C ALA A 147 17.99 10.03 -4.11
N CYS A 148 17.54 9.95 -2.86
CA CYS A 148 18.31 10.46 -1.71
C CYS A 148 19.63 9.70 -1.54
N LEU A 149 19.60 8.37 -1.63
CA LEU A 149 20.80 7.53 -1.58
C LEU A 149 21.79 7.85 -2.70
N GLU A 150 21.28 8.10 -3.92
CA GLU A 150 22.12 8.53 -5.05
C GLU A 150 22.82 9.86 -4.76
N HIS A 151 22.12 10.83 -4.15
CA HIS A 151 22.73 12.11 -3.74
C HIS A 151 23.80 11.95 -2.65
N GLU A 152 23.72 10.90 -1.84
CA GLU A 152 24.73 10.53 -0.83
C GLU A 152 25.89 9.72 -1.42
N GLY A 153 25.81 9.33 -2.69
CA GLY A 153 26.83 8.51 -3.36
C GLY A 153 26.73 7.01 -3.05
N LEU A 154 25.65 6.57 -2.39
CA LEU A 154 25.36 5.18 -2.09
C LEU A 154 24.71 4.51 -3.32
N TYR A 155 25.47 4.40 -4.41
CA TYR A 155 24.95 4.04 -5.72
C TYR A 155 24.40 2.61 -5.79
N GLU A 156 25.02 1.64 -5.12
CA GLU A 156 24.52 0.26 -5.11
C GLU A 156 23.14 0.18 -4.42
N GLU A 157 23.02 0.76 -3.23
CA GLU A 157 21.76 0.82 -2.46
C GLU A 157 20.68 1.63 -3.20
N ALA A 158 21.05 2.72 -3.86
CA ALA A 158 20.15 3.49 -4.71
C ALA A 158 19.62 2.63 -5.86
N ALA A 159 20.49 1.87 -6.53
CA ALA A 159 20.11 1.01 -7.64
C ALA A 159 19.12 -0.08 -7.22
N GLU A 160 19.37 -0.75 -6.08
CA GLU A 160 18.46 -1.76 -5.52
C GLU A 160 17.07 -1.20 -5.20
N ASN A 161 17.00 0.02 -4.67
CA ASN A 161 15.73 0.67 -4.35
C ASN A 161 14.99 1.15 -5.60
N PHE A 162 15.70 1.63 -6.63
CA PHE A 162 15.08 1.91 -7.94
C PHE A 162 14.56 0.64 -8.60
N GLU A 163 15.29 -0.47 -8.52
CA GLU A 163 14.81 -1.76 -9.03
C GLU A 163 13.58 -2.23 -8.25
N THR A 164 13.58 -2.08 -6.92
CA THR A 164 12.41 -2.37 -6.08
C THR A 164 11.21 -1.53 -6.50
N ALA A 165 11.39 -0.24 -6.80
CA ALA A 165 10.33 0.62 -7.32
C ALA A 165 9.74 0.07 -8.63
N TRP A 166 10.60 -0.33 -9.58
CA TRP A 166 10.18 -0.98 -10.82
C TRP A 166 9.42 -2.29 -10.56
N GLN A 167 9.95 -3.18 -9.71
CA GLN A 167 9.33 -4.47 -9.39
C GLN A 167 7.96 -4.32 -8.73
N LYS A 168 7.75 -3.28 -7.93
CA LYS A 168 6.44 -3.01 -7.30
C LYS A 168 5.38 -2.65 -8.34
N ALA A 169 5.75 -1.90 -9.36
CA ALA A 169 4.80 -1.35 -10.32
C ALA A 169 5.34 -1.39 -11.77
N PRO A 170 5.56 -2.58 -12.36
CA PRO A 170 6.20 -2.72 -13.67
C PRO A 170 5.34 -2.18 -14.83
N GLU A 171 4.03 -2.08 -14.66
CA GLU A 171 3.10 -1.52 -15.66
C GLU A 171 2.87 -0.01 -15.49
N PHE A 172 3.50 0.62 -14.49
CA PHE A 172 3.36 2.05 -14.24
C PHE A 172 4.11 2.85 -15.32
N ILE A 173 3.59 4.03 -15.68
CA ILE A 173 4.17 4.81 -16.79
C ILE A 173 5.60 5.28 -16.48
N GLU A 174 5.95 5.40 -15.20
CA GLU A 174 7.26 5.76 -14.67
C GLU A 174 8.20 4.56 -14.48
N ALA A 175 7.69 3.33 -14.57
CA ALA A 175 8.47 2.11 -14.35
C ALA A 175 9.75 2.01 -15.21
N PRO A 176 9.72 2.35 -16.52
CA PRO A 176 10.94 2.38 -17.33
C PRO A 176 11.97 3.40 -16.82
N GLY A 177 11.49 4.50 -16.22
CA GLY A 177 12.33 5.52 -15.60
C GLY A 177 13.05 4.99 -14.36
N TYR A 178 12.35 4.23 -13.51
CA TYR A 178 12.96 3.59 -12.34
C TYR A 178 14.02 2.56 -12.75
N LEU A 179 13.71 1.70 -13.72
CA LEU A 179 14.66 0.71 -14.24
C LEU A 179 15.90 1.37 -14.88
N TYR A 180 15.71 2.49 -15.56
CA TYR A 180 16.81 3.27 -16.13
C TYR A 180 17.70 3.87 -15.05
N LEU A 181 17.13 4.46 -14.00
CA LEU A 181 17.87 5.02 -12.87
C LEU A 181 18.62 3.93 -12.10
N ALA A 182 18.04 2.72 -11.96
CA ALA A 182 18.75 1.56 -11.41
C ALA A 182 20.00 1.23 -12.26
N GLY A 183 19.86 1.12 -13.58
CA GLY A 183 20.98 0.86 -14.48
C GLY A 183 22.09 1.93 -14.41
N LEU A 184 21.71 3.21 -14.33
CA LEU A 184 22.69 4.30 -14.15
C LEU A 184 23.46 4.18 -12.82
N ASN A 185 22.77 3.83 -11.74
CA ASN A 185 23.37 3.71 -10.41
C ASN A 185 24.24 2.43 -10.29
N TYR A 186 23.82 1.28 -10.85
CA TYR A 186 24.68 0.10 -10.92
C TYR A 186 25.97 0.36 -11.70
N ASN A 187 25.89 1.11 -12.81
CA ASN A 187 27.08 1.52 -13.55
C ASN A 187 28.02 2.40 -12.70
N LYS A 188 27.47 3.37 -11.95
CA LYS A 188 28.26 4.21 -11.03
C LYS A 188 28.88 3.40 -9.88
N ALA A 189 28.19 2.34 -9.43
CA ALA A 189 28.70 1.39 -8.43
C ALA A 189 29.78 0.43 -8.99
N GLY A 190 29.98 0.41 -10.31
CA GLY A 190 30.96 -0.45 -10.98
C GLY A 190 30.38 -1.78 -11.51
N ASP A 191 29.10 -2.06 -11.26
CA ASP A 191 28.40 -3.21 -11.85
C ASP A 191 27.90 -2.88 -13.26
N GLN A 192 28.86 -2.71 -14.16
CA GLN A 192 28.59 -2.39 -15.55
C GLN A 192 27.85 -3.52 -16.27
N GLN A 193 28.06 -4.78 -15.89
CA GLN A 193 27.38 -5.91 -16.51
C GLN A 193 25.88 -5.86 -16.21
N TYR A 194 25.52 -5.73 -14.94
CA TYR A 194 24.11 -5.68 -14.56
C TYR A 194 23.41 -4.42 -15.10
N ALA A 195 24.11 -3.28 -15.13
CA ALA A 195 23.61 -2.08 -15.79
C ALA A 195 23.22 -2.33 -17.27
N GLN A 196 24.05 -3.06 -18.04
CA GLN A 196 23.73 -3.43 -19.41
C GLN A 196 22.50 -4.33 -19.51
N GLU A 197 22.34 -5.27 -18.58
CA GLU A 197 21.17 -6.16 -18.54
C GLU A 197 19.88 -5.34 -18.33
N LEU A 198 19.89 -4.37 -17.41
CA LEU A 198 18.75 -3.49 -17.17
C LEU A 198 18.45 -2.58 -18.37
N PHE A 199 19.47 -2.01 -19.02
CA PHE A 199 19.26 -1.19 -20.22
C PHE A 199 18.69 -2.01 -21.39
N ASN A 200 19.18 -3.24 -21.60
CA ASN A 200 18.61 -4.14 -22.61
C ASN A 200 17.15 -4.50 -22.29
N ARG A 201 16.84 -4.72 -21.01
CA ARG A 201 15.46 -4.98 -20.57
C ARG A 201 14.54 -3.80 -20.90
N ILE A 202 14.98 -2.56 -20.73
CA ILE A 202 14.18 -1.38 -21.09
C ILE A 202 13.85 -1.38 -22.59
N ILE A 203 14.82 -1.71 -23.44
CA ILE A 203 14.64 -1.76 -24.89
C ILE A 203 13.65 -2.88 -25.30
N GLN A 204 13.67 -4.01 -24.59
CA GLN A 204 12.83 -5.18 -24.87
C GLN A 204 11.40 -5.01 -24.34
N ASP A 205 11.26 -4.66 -23.06
CA ASP A 205 9.99 -4.66 -22.35
C ASP A 205 9.25 -3.32 -22.46
N TYR A 206 9.98 -2.22 -22.72
CA TYR A 206 9.46 -0.85 -22.75
C TYR A 206 9.85 -0.10 -24.03
N SER A 207 9.82 -0.80 -25.17
CA SER A 207 10.28 -0.28 -26.47
C SER A 207 9.63 1.04 -26.92
N ASP A 208 8.39 1.31 -26.50
CA ASP A 208 7.65 2.55 -26.82
C ASP A 208 7.93 3.71 -25.84
N SER A 209 8.70 3.49 -24.78
CA SER A 209 9.03 4.52 -23.78
C SER A 209 10.21 5.39 -24.23
N ASP A 210 10.21 6.66 -23.84
CA ASP A 210 11.36 7.57 -24.08
C ASP A 210 12.68 7.01 -23.49
N LYS A 211 12.58 6.18 -22.45
CA LYS A 211 13.73 5.55 -21.80
C LYS A 211 14.38 4.44 -22.63
N ALA A 212 13.71 3.89 -23.63
CA ALA A 212 14.31 2.91 -24.53
C ALA A 212 15.43 3.51 -25.38
N GLU A 213 15.28 4.76 -25.83
CA GLU A 213 16.33 5.44 -26.59
C GLU A 213 17.49 5.85 -25.67
N ASP A 214 17.18 6.38 -24.47
CA ASP A 214 18.19 6.70 -23.46
C ASP A 214 19.03 5.45 -23.09
N ALA A 215 18.39 4.30 -22.94
CA ALA A 215 19.05 3.03 -22.63
C ALA A 215 20.02 2.58 -23.75
N LYS A 216 19.65 2.74 -25.03
CA LYS A 216 20.56 2.46 -26.15
C LYS A 216 21.80 3.35 -26.10
N ILE A 217 21.63 4.63 -25.78
CA ILE A 217 22.74 5.57 -25.64
C ILE A 217 23.68 5.11 -24.54
N GLN A 218 23.15 4.70 -23.37
CA GLN A 218 23.98 4.19 -22.27
C GLN A 218 24.78 2.94 -22.68
N LEU A 219 24.16 2.00 -23.41
CA LEU A 219 24.86 0.80 -23.91
C LEU A 219 26.03 1.15 -24.83
N ILE A 220 25.87 2.13 -25.73
CA ILE A 220 26.97 2.61 -26.60
C ILE A 220 28.09 3.22 -25.77
N LEU A 221 27.76 4.06 -24.78
CA LEU A 221 28.74 4.67 -23.89
C LEU A 221 29.52 3.63 -23.07
N LEU A 222 28.86 2.56 -22.65
CA LEU A 222 29.48 1.46 -21.93
C LEU A 222 30.44 0.65 -22.81
N ALA A 223 30.06 0.36 -24.06
CA ALA A 223 30.91 -0.36 -25.01
C ALA A 223 32.20 0.41 -25.33
N ASN A 224 32.11 1.73 -25.49
CA ASN A 224 33.27 2.58 -25.79
C ASN A 224 34.24 2.75 -24.60
N LYS A 225 33.80 2.50 -23.36
CA LYS A 225 34.67 2.55 -22.16
C LYS A 225 35.47 1.27 -21.94
N SER A 226 35.08 0.17 -22.57
CA SER A 226 35.74 -1.13 -22.47
C SER A 226 36.86 -1.36 -23.50
N GLU A 227 37.08 -0.40 -24.42
CA GLU A 227 38.21 -0.36 -25.35
C GLU A 227 39.38 0.49 -24.82
#